data_AF-A0A7S2QGK2-F1
#
_entry.id   AF-A0A7S2QGK2-F1
#
_cell.length_a   1.000
_cell.length_b   1.000
_cell.length_c   1.000
_cell.angle_alpha   90.00
_cell.angle_beta   90.00
_cell.angle_gamma   90.00
#
_symmetry.space_group_name_H-M   'P 1'
#
loop_
_entity.id
_entity.type
_entity.pdbx_description
1 polymer ?
#
loop_
_entity_poly.entity_id
_entity_poly.type
_entity_poly.pdbx_seq_one_letter_code
_entity_poly.pdbx_strand_id
1 'polypeptide(L)'
;FNRISIEVLSVVSTQYKSVLDAIRARARNFLFMDEDIRLVRTVGAFITMNPGYAGRTELPENLKALFRSVAMVVPDLRFICENMLMSEGFVIARPLALKFVTVYALCRELLSTQVHYDFGLRAAKSLLLQAGALKRKEPHADENSVICRALRDFNLPRITSQDTPIFLRLIQDLFPGVSPQPFRDHLFERICSDVARRRGLQPDA
;
A
#
# COMPACT_ATOMS: atom_id res chain seq x y z
N PHE A 1 -18.16 -1.88 -2.16
CA PHE A 1 -19.38 -1.62 -2.95
C PHE A 1 -19.67 -2.77 -3.92
N ASN A 2 -18.69 -3.20 -4.73
CA ASN A 2 -18.75 -4.39 -5.60
C ASN A 2 -18.78 -5.77 -4.88
N ARG A 3 -19.27 -5.82 -3.63
CA ARG A 3 -19.54 -7.05 -2.86
C ARG A 3 -21.02 -7.17 -2.46
N ILE A 4 -21.84 -6.21 -2.88
CA ILE A 4 -23.28 -6.16 -2.64
C ILE A 4 -23.97 -6.99 -3.73
N SER A 5 -25.06 -7.69 -3.39
CA SER A 5 -25.85 -8.44 -4.36
C SER A 5 -26.43 -7.51 -5.44
N ILE A 6 -26.56 -8.02 -6.65
CA ILE A 6 -27.02 -7.25 -7.81
C ILE A 6 -28.45 -6.72 -7.59
N GLU A 7 -29.30 -7.51 -6.94
CA GLU A 7 -30.68 -7.15 -6.60
C GLU A 7 -30.73 -5.88 -5.72
N VAL A 8 -29.91 -5.83 -4.67
CA VAL A 8 -29.82 -4.68 -3.78
C VAL A 8 -29.25 -3.47 -4.52
N LEU A 9 -28.25 -3.65 -5.38
CA LEU A 9 -27.69 -2.57 -6.19
C LEU A 9 -28.72 -1.95 -7.15
N SER A 10 -29.65 -2.75 -7.66
CA SER A 10 -30.73 -2.25 -8.52
C SER A 10 -31.69 -1.33 -7.75
N VAL A 11 -32.09 -1.72 -6.54
CA VAL A 11 -32.94 -0.90 -5.66
C VAL A 11 -32.21 0.40 -5.27
N VAL A 12 -30.93 0.30 -4.91
CA VAL A 12 -30.08 1.45 -4.59
C VAL A 12 -29.96 2.42 -5.76
N SER A 13 -29.97 1.92 -7.01
CA SER A 13 -29.95 2.76 -8.21
C SER A 13 -31.17 3.67 -8.28
N THR A 14 -32.37 3.13 -8.07
CA THR A 14 -33.61 3.91 -8.06
C THR A 14 -33.62 4.94 -6.93
N GLN A 15 -33.17 4.55 -5.74
CA GLN A 15 -33.05 5.45 -4.58
C GLN A 15 -32.05 6.58 -4.84
N TYR A 16 -30.89 6.28 -5.40
CA TYR A 16 -29.89 7.30 -5.70
C TYR A 16 -30.35 8.23 -6.84
N LYS A 17 -31.09 7.69 -7.81
CA LYS A 17 -31.69 8.49 -8.89
C LYS A 17 -32.66 9.55 -8.36
N SER A 18 -33.53 9.21 -7.39
CA SER A 18 -34.46 10.18 -6.82
C SER A 18 -33.74 11.33 -6.11
N VAL A 19 -32.64 11.04 -5.40
CA VAL A 19 -31.76 12.06 -4.80
C VAL A 19 -31.13 12.95 -5.88
N LEU A 20 -30.57 12.36 -6.94
CA LEU A 20 -29.97 13.12 -8.04
C LEU A 20 -30.97 14.02 -8.77
N ASP A 21 -32.19 13.53 -8.98
CA ASP A 21 -33.24 14.31 -9.63
C ASP A 21 -33.71 15.46 -8.75
N ALA A 22 -33.86 15.25 -7.44
CA ALA A 22 -34.16 16.31 -6.49
C ALA A 22 -33.08 17.40 -6.47
N ILE A 23 -31.79 17.01 -6.53
CA ILE A 23 -30.66 17.95 -6.64
C ILE A 23 -30.74 18.74 -7.95
N ARG A 24 -30.97 18.07 -9.09
CA ARG A 24 -31.09 18.72 -10.42
C ARG A 24 -32.28 19.68 -10.48
N ALA A 25 -33.41 19.30 -9.90
CA ALA A 25 -34.61 20.13 -9.79
C ALA A 25 -34.47 21.28 -8.78
N ARG A 26 -33.34 21.37 -8.06
CA ARG A 26 -33.10 22.37 -7.01
C ARG A 26 -34.18 22.33 -5.93
N ALA A 27 -34.74 21.16 -5.64
CA ALA A 27 -35.78 20.99 -4.63
C ALA A 27 -35.24 21.29 -3.21
N ARG A 28 -36.14 21.68 -2.30
CA ARG A 28 -35.82 21.83 -0.86
C ARG A 28 -36.13 20.56 -0.08
N ASN A 29 -37.25 19.91 -0.41
CA ASN A 29 -37.62 18.58 0.04
C ASN A 29 -37.96 17.71 -1.16
N PHE A 30 -37.95 16.39 -0.99
CA PHE A 30 -38.31 15.44 -2.02
C PHE A 30 -38.82 14.15 -1.38
N LEU A 31 -39.66 13.42 -2.13
CA LEU A 31 -40.17 12.13 -1.70
C LEU A 31 -39.06 11.07 -1.88
N PHE A 32 -38.62 10.48 -0.77
CA PHE A 32 -37.64 9.42 -0.73
C PHE A 32 -38.24 8.24 0.02
N MET A 33 -38.43 7.10 -0.65
CA MET A 33 -39.08 5.91 -0.08
C MET A 33 -40.43 6.23 0.58
N ASP A 34 -41.26 7.01 -0.13
CA ASP A 34 -42.58 7.47 0.31
C ASP A 34 -42.58 8.40 1.55
N GLU A 35 -41.43 8.92 1.95
CA GLU A 35 -41.29 9.95 2.99
C GLU A 35 -40.84 11.29 2.42
N ASP A 36 -41.44 12.40 2.86
CA ASP A 36 -41.00 13.75 2.47
C ASP A 36 -39.80 14.17 3.31
N ILE A 37 -38.62 14.17 2.70
CA ILE A 37 -37.36 14.44 3.39
C ILE A 37 -36.75 15.74 2.87
N ARG A 38 -36.22 16.56 3.78
CA ARG A 38 -35.44 17.74 3.44
C ARG A 38 -34.12 17.37 2.74
N LEU A 39 -33.88 17.93 1.56
CA LEU A 39 -32.64 17.74 0.81
C LEU A 39 -31.52 18.64 1.35
N VAL A 40 -30.41 18.01 1.77
CA VAL A 40 -29.16 18.71 2.08
C VAL A 40 -28.22 18.60 0.87
N ARG A 41 -28.01 19.72 0.17
CA ARG A 41 -27.28 19.75 -1.12
C ARG A 41 -25.79 19.42 -1.06
N THR A 42 -25.22 19.28 0.13
CA THR A 42 -23.83 18.83 0.32
C THR A 42 -23.67 17.31 0.22
N VAL A 43 -24.76 16.57 -0.02
CA VAL A 43 -24.71 15.13 -0.24
C VAL A 43 -23.95 14.78 -1.52
N GLY A 44 -23.14 13.73 -1.45
CA GLY A 44 -22.41 13.18 -2.59
C GLY A 44 -22.11 11.70 -2.36
N ALA A 45 -22.04 10.93 -3.44
CA ALA A 45 -21.72 9.51 -3.39
C ALA A 45 -20.54 9.21 -4.33
N PHE A 46 -19.63 8.37 -3.85
CA PHE A 46 -18.45 7.93 -4.59
C PHE A 46 -18.33 6.42 -4.45
N ILE A 47 -18.17 5.74 -5.58
CA ILE A 47 -17.98 4.29 -5.62
C ILE A 47 -16.55 3.99 -6.05
N THR A 48 -15.84 3.24 -5.21
CA THR A 48 -14.56 2.64 -5.59
C THR A 48 -14.79 1.17 -5.95
N MET A 49 -14.32 0.76 -7.13
CA MET A 49 -14.35 -0.63 -7.57
C MET A 49 -12.95 -1.03 -8.06
N ASN A 50 -12.51 -2.25 -7.73
CA ASN A 50 -11.40 -2.87 -8.46
C ASN A 50 -12.00 -4.03 -9.25
N PRO A 51 -12.23 -3.86 -10.57
CA PRO A 51 -12.74 -4.91 -11.44
C PRO A 51 -11.74 -6.07 -11.55
N GLY A 52 -12.22 -7.26 -11.87
CA GLY A 52 -11.38 -8.46 -12.09
C GLY A 52 -10.84 -9.15 -10.83
N TYR A 53 -11.08 -8.63 -9.63
CA TYR A 53 -10.74 -9.34 -8.39
C TYR A 53 -11.81 -10.37 -8.02
N ALA A 54 -11.39 -11.55 -7.57
CA ALA A 54 -12.30 -12.64 -7.18
C ALA A 54 -13.32 -12.21 -6.12
N GLY A 55 -14.56 -12.70 -6.26
CA GLY A 55 -15.67 -12.40 -5.34
C GLY A 55 -16.19 -10.96 -5.45
N ARG A 56 -15.97 -10.28 -6.58
CA ARG A 56 -16.50 -8.94 -6.83
C ARG A 56 -17.41 -8.93 -8.05
N THR A 57 -18.56 -8.28 -7.90
CA THR A 57 -19.56 -8.11 -8.95
C THR A 57 -19.29 -6.83 -9.73
N GLU A 58 -19.52 -6.87 -11.05
CA GLU A 58 -19.61 -5.64 -11.81
C GLU A 58 -20.86 -4.83 -11.41
N LEU A 59 -20.77 -3.52 -11.58
CA LEU A 59 -21.92 -2.65 -11.34
C LEU A 59 -22.95 -2.83 -12.46
N PRO A 60 -24.25 -2.89 -12.13
CA PRO A 60 -25.32 -2.82 -13.13
C PRO A 60 -25.23 -1.55 -14.00
N GLU A 61 -25.59 -1.65 -15.28
CA GLU A 61 -25.49 -0.51 -16.22
C GLU A 61 -26.35 0.68 -15.81
N ASN A 62 -27.55 0.44 -15.28
CA ASN A 62 -28.43 1.48 -14.75
C ASN A 62 -27.76 2.27 -13.62
N LEU A 63 -26.96 1.61 -12.78
CA LEU A 63 -26.21 2.26 -11.72
C LEU A 63 -24.97 2.97 -12.27
N LYS A 64 -24.21 2.34 -13.18
CA LYS A 64 -23.05 2.98 -13.83
C LYS A 64 -23.43 4.31 -14.50
N ALA A 65 -24.60 4.38 -15.14
CA ALA A 65 -25.11 5.60 -15.77
C ALA A 65 -25.36 6.77 -14.80
N LEU A 66 -25.50 6.51 -13.50
CA LEU A 66 -25.69 7.56 -12.48
C LEU A 66 -24.37 8.16 -11.97
N PHE A 67 -23.24 7.53 -12.26
CA PHE A 67 -21.92 7.95 -11.79
C PHE A 67 -21.04 8.38 -12.96
N ARG A 68 -20.11 9.29 -12.66
CA ARG A 68 -19.03 9.62 -13.59
C ARG A 68 -17.87 8.66 -13.38
N SER A 69 -17.56 7.86 -14.40
CA SER A 69 -16.40 6.96 -14.38
C SER A 69 -15.10 7.76 -14.36
N VAL A 70 -14.18 7.34 -13.49
CA VAL A 70 -12.83 7.89 -13.39
C VAL A 70 -11.85 6.74 -13.48
N ALA A 71 -10.96 6.78 -14.46
CA ALA A 71 -9.87 5.81 -14.58
C ALA A 71 -8.72 6.25 -13.66
N MET A 72 -8.48 5.48 -12.60
CA MET A 72 -7.31 5.65 -11.74
C MET A 72 -6.12 4.96 -12.41
N VAL A 73 -5.30 5.73 -13.13
CA VAL A 73 -4.08 5.24 -13.79
C VAL A 73 -2.97 4.94 -12.78
N VAL A 74 -1.95 4.19 -13.22
CA VAL A 74 -0.79 3.85 -12.40
C VAL A 74 -0.16 5.13 -11.84
N PRO A 75 -0.04 5.29 -10.51
CA PRO A 75 0.51 6.50 -9.92
C PRO A 75 2.03 6.58 -10.13
N ASP A 76 2.56 7.80 -10.14
CA ASP A 76 4.00 8.01 -10.14
C ASP A 76 4.58 7.72 -8.74
N LEU A 77 5.14 6.52 -8.60
CA LEU A 77 5.72 6.06 -7.35
C LEU A 77 6.90 6.94 -6.90
N ARG A 78 7.66 7.54 -7.83
CA ARG A 78 8.84 8.34 -7.49
C ARG A 78 8.45 9.59 -6.72
N PHE A 79 7.47 10.35 -7.22
CA PHE A 79 6.98 11.54 -6.52
C PHE A 79 6.36 11.22 -5.17
N ILE A 80 5.63 10.09 -5.08
CA ILE A 80 5.05 9.66 -3.80
C ILE A 80 6.16 9.31 -2.81
N CYS A 81 7.15 8.51 -3.22
CA CYS A 81 8.29 8.15 -2.39
C CYS A 81 9.08 9.39 -1.94
N GLU A 82 9.33 10.34 -2.83
CA GLU A 82 10.04 11.58 -2.53
C GLU A 82 9.32 12.39 -1.44
N ASN A 83 8.03 12.68 -1.63
CA ASN A 83 7.23 13.44 -0.66
C ASN A 83 7.10 12.71 0.68
N MET A 84 6.96 11.39 0.66
CA MET A 84 6.91 10.58 1.87
C MET A 84 8.24 10.63 2.63
N LEU A 85 9.37 10.47 1.95
CA LEU A 85 10.69 10.57 2.59
C LEU A 85 10.93 11.96 3.18
N MET A 86 10.57 13.03 2.47
CA MET A 86 10.63 14.39 3.00
C MET A 86 9.79 14.54 4.28
N SER A 87 8.57 13.98 4.27
CA SER A 87 7.66 14.00 5.44
C SER A 87 8.20 13.21 6.63
N GLU A 88 9.04 12.21 6.40
CA GLU A 88 9.70 11.41 7.43
C GLU A 88 11.03 12.02 7.91
N GLY A 89 11.45 13.17 7.38
CA GLY A 89 12.64 13.90 7.81
C GLY A 89 13.93 13.57 7.06
N PHE A 90 13.82 12.98 5.86
CA PHE A 90 14.97 12.79 4.97
C PHE A 90 15.30 14.07 4.20
N VAL A 91 16.56 14.49 4.25
CA VAL A 91 17.05 15.68 3.56
C VAL A 91 17.35 15.38 2.09
N ILE A 92 17.96 14.24 1.78
CA ILE A 92 18.27 13.83 0.40
C ILE A 92 17.19 12.90 -0.18
N ALA A 93 15.93 13.23 0.06
CA ALA A 93 14.77 12.41 -0.34
C ALA A 93 14.67 12.13 -1.85
N ARG A 94 15.00 13.11 -2.70
CA ARG A 94 14.89 13.00 -4.16
C ARG A 94 15.77 11.90 -4.77
N PRO A 95 17.09 11.85 -4.52
CA PRO A 95 17.94 10.74 -5.01
C PRO A 95 17.58 9.40 -4.33
N LEU A 96 17.16 9.39 -3.06
CA LEU A 96 16.74 8.17 -2.37
C LEU A 96 15.46 7.57 -2.96
N ALA A 97 14.48 8.41 -3.30
CA ALA A 97 13.24 7.98 -3.95
C ALA A 97 13.51 7.36 -5.33
N LEU A 98 14.44 7.92 -6.11
CA LEU A 98 14.85 7.34 -7.38
C LEU A 98 15.44 5.94 -7.16
N LYS A 99 16.41 5.80 -6.27
CA LYS A 99 17.00 4.49 -5.93
C LYS A 99 15.94 3.49 -5.49
N PHE A 100 15.04 3.90 -4.59
CA PHE A 100 13.95 3.06 -4.09
C PHE A 100 13.07 2.51 -5.21
N VAL A 101 12.59 3.38 -6.10
CA VAL A 101 11.74 2.98 -7.22
C VAL A 101 12.49 2.08 -8.19
N THR A 102 13.77 2.36 -8.44
CA THR A 102 14.62 1.51 -9.28
C THR A 102 14.81 0.12 -8.67
N VAL A 103 15.06 -0.02 -7.36
CA VAL A 103 15.11 -1.35 -6.70
C VAL A 103 13.80 -2.09 -6.93
N TYR A 104 12.66 -1.45 -6.67
CA TYR A 104 11.34 -2.07 -6.78
C TYR A 104 11.01 -2.49 -8.21
N ALA A 105 11.38 -1.68 -9.21
CA ALA A 105 11.24 -2.03 -10.62
C ALA A 105 12.12 -3.24 -10.97
N LEU A 106 13.40 -3.22 -10.62
CA LEU A 106 14.33 -4.33 -10.89
C LEU A 106 13.92 -5.61 -10.18
N CYS A 107 13.41 -5.53 -8.94
CA CYS A 107 12.91 -6.71 -8.23
C CYS A 107 11.72 -7.37 -8.94
N ARG A 108 10.84 -6.57 -9.57
CA ARG A 108 9.72 -7.11 -10.36
C ARG A 108 10.16 -7.77 -11.66
N GLU A 109 11.27 -7.31 -12.24
CA GLU A 109 11.77 -7.78 -13.53
C GLU A 109 12.72 -8.98 -13.39
N LEU A 110 13.52 -9.02 -12.33
CA LEU A 110 14.64 -9.96 -12.20
C LEU A 110 14.40 -11.09 -11.20
N LEU A 111 13.51 -10.92 -10.23
CA LEU A 111 13.20 -11.99 -9.28
C LEU A 111 12.17 -12.96 -9.87
N SER A 112 12.17 -14.18 -9.36
CA SER A 112 11.17 -15.17 -9.75
C SER A 112 9.74 -14.69 -9.48
N THR A 113 8.79 -15.10 -10.32
CA THR A 113 7.38 -14.77 -10.12
C THR A 113 6.80 -15.56 -8.96
N GLN A 114 6.56 -14.89 -7.83
CA GLN A 114 5.96 -15.49 -6.63
C GLN A 114 4.62 -14.82 -6.29
N VAL A 115 3.63 -15.62 -5.87
CA VAL A 115 2.28 -15.12 -5.53
C VAL A 115 2.31 -14.14 -4.34
N HIS A 116 3.28 -14.29 -3.44
CA HIS A 116 3.40 -13.47 -2.23
C HIS A 116 4.31 -12.23 -2.41
N TYR A 117 4.95 -12.06 -3.57
CA TYR A 117 5.73 -10.86 -3.84
C TYR A 117 4.82 -9.66 -4.07
N ASP A 118 5.00 -8.62 -3.26
CA ASP A 118 4.28 -7.36 -3.36
C ASP A 118 5.27 -6.20 -3.40
N PHE A 119 5.45 -5.66 -4.60
CA PHE A 119 6.20 -4.44 -4.88
C PHE A 119 5.27 -3.28 -5.25
N GLY A 120 4.00 -3.34 -4.82
CA GLY A 120 3.01 -2.30 -5.04
C GLY A 120 3.12 -1.13 -4.06
N LEU A 121 2.26 -0.12 -4.27
CA LEU A 121 2.25 1.11 -3.48
C LEU A 121 1.99 0.87 -1.97
N ARG A 122 1.23 -0.18 -1.62
CA ARG A 122 0.97 -0.53 -0.21
C ARG A 122 2.26 -1.00 0.49
N ALA A 123 2.99 -1.92 -0.13
CA ALA A 123 4.28 -2.37 0.39
C ALA A 123 5.29 -1.21 0.46
N ALA A 124 5.33 -0.36 -0.58
CA ALA A 124 6.19 0.82 -0.58
C ALA A 124 5.86 1.78 0.58
N LYS A 125 4.58 2.09 0.79
CA LYS A 125 4.14 2.95 1.90
C LYS A 125 4.60 2.41 3.25
N SER A 126 4.40 1.12 3.52
CA SER A 126 4.79 0.49 4.78
C SER A 126 6.30 0.55 5.03
N LEU A 127 7.10 0.30 3.99
CA LEU A 127 8.56 0.41 4.07
C LEU A 127 8.99 1.84 4.37
N LEU A 128 8.45 2.84 3.66
CA LEU A 128 8.82 4.24 3.85
C LEU A 128 8.51 4.73 5.28
N LEU A 129 7.38 4.30 5.84
CA LEU A 129 7.05 4.56 7.25
C LEU A 129 8.07 3.92 8.22
N GLN A 130 8.52 2.69 7.93
CA GLN A 130 9.56 2.03 8.71
C GLN A 130 10.92 2.74 8.59
N ALA A 131 11.29 3.17 7.38
CA ALA A 131 12.48 3.99 7.15
C ALA A 131 12.45 5.29 7.95
N GLY A 132 11.30 5.97 8.01
CA GLY A 132 11.11 7.14 8.85
C GLY A 132 11.24 6.85 10.36
N ALA A 133 10.70 5.72 10.81
CA ALA A 133 10.90 5.29 12.19
C ALA A 133 12.39 5.02 12.51
N LEU A 134 13.15 4.45 11.58
CA LEU A 134 14.59 4.27 11.72
C LEU A 134 15.33 5.61 11.73
N LYS A 135 14.97 6.53 10.83
CA LYS A 135 15.56 7.89 10.77
C LYS A 135 15.36 8.66 12.08
N ARG A 136 14.18 8.56 12.71
CA ARG A 136 13.92 9.16 14.03
C ARG A 136 14.73 8.54 15.16
N LYS A 137 14.96 7.22 15.12
CA LYS A 137 15.81 6.53 16.11
C LYS A 137 17.29 6.88 15.95
N GLU A 138 17.72 7.15 14.72
CA GLU A 138 19.11 7.46 14.40
C GLU A 138 19.22 8.75 13.55
N PRO A 139 18.98 9.94 14.15
CA PRO A 139 18.86 11.19 13.38
C PRO A 139 20.10 11.55 12.57
N HIS A 140 21.28 11.20 13.08
CA HIS A 140 22.58 11.53 12.50
C HIS A 140 23.16 10.43 11.59
N ALA A 141 22.46 9.30 11.44
CA ALA A 141 22.91 8.26 10.53
C ALA A 141 22.82 8.72 9.07
N ASP A 142 23.73 8.22 8.24
CA ASP A 142 23.69 8.41 6.80
C ASP A 142 22.36 7.89 6.23
N GLU A 143 21.68 8.75 5.48
CA GLU A 143 20.35 8.46 4.96
C GLU A 143 20.36 7.35 3.93
N ASN A 144 21.46 7.17 3.18
CA ASN A 144 21.61 6.01 2.29
C ASN A 144 21.65 4.71 3.09
N SER A 145 22.41 4.68 4.20
CA SER A 145 22.45 3.53 5.12
C SER A 145 21.08 3.21 5.73
N VAL A 146 20.35 4.23 6.20
CA VAL A 146 19.01 4.05 6.78
C VAL A 146 18.03 3.45 5.77
N ILE A 147 17.97 4.00 4.55
CA ILE A 147 17.07 3.50 3.50
C ILE A 147 17.49 2.12 3.00
N CYS A 148 18.79 1.88 2.82
CA CYS A 148 19.32 0.58 2.42
C CYS A 148 18.95 -0.50 3.45
N ARG A 149 19.11 -0.21 4.75
CA ARG A 149 18.71 -1.10 5.84
C ARG A 149 17.21 -1.36 5.83
N ALA A 150 16.38 -0.32 5.70
CA ALA A 150 14.93 -0.46 5.64
C ALA A 150 14.48 -1.31 4.45
N LEU A 151 15.05 -1.06 3.26
CA LEU A 151 14.79 -1.83 2.04
C LEU A 151 15.13 -3.30 2.21
N ARG A 152 16.32 -3.59 2.72
CA ARG A 152 16.79 -4.95 2.94
C ARG A 152 15.92 -5.66 3.97
N ASP A 153 15.83 -5.12 5.17
CA ASP A 153 15.21 -5.80 6.31
C ASP A 153 13.68 -5.97 6.12
N PHE A 154 13.02 -5.06 5.40
CA PHE A 154 11.60 -5.17 5.09
C PHE A 154 11.29 -6.25 4.03
N ASN A 155 12.17 -6.41 3.04
CA ASN A 155 11.92 -7.33 1.92
C ASN A 155 12.52 -8.71 2.14
N LEU A 156 13.69 -8.82 2.76
CA LEU A 156 14.43 -10.07 2.94
C LEU A 156 13.59 -11.22 3.53
N PRO A 157 12.72 -11.03 4.55
CA PRO A 157 11.89 -12.10 5.09
C PRO A 157 10.86 -12.68 4.10
N ARG A 158 10.58 -11.95 3.01
CA ARG A 158 9.63 -12.33 1.97
C ARG A 158 10.31 -12.86 0.72
N ILE A 159 11.61 -12.61 0.52
CA ILE A 159 12.35 -13.08 -0.65
C ILE A 159 12.73 -14.54 -0.45
N THR A 160 12.55 -15.35 -1.49
CA THR A 160 12.94 -16.77 -1.46
C THR A 160 14.45 -16.93 -1.37
N SER A 161 14.92 -18.09 -0.89
CA SER A 161 16.37 -18.37 -0.79
C SER A 161 17.07 -18.31 -2.16
N GLN A 162 16.38 -18.65 -3.24
CA GLN A 162 16.92 -18.60 -4.61
C GLN A 162 17.07 -17.16 -5.12
N ASP A 163 16.13 -16.28 -4.76
CA ASP A 163 16.12 -14.86 -5.19
C ASP A 163 16.97 -13.96 -4.28
N THR A 164 17.28 -14.42 -3.06
CA THR A 164 18.02 -13.63 -2.06
C THR A 164 19.37 -13.10 -2.58
N PRO A 165 20.23 -13.90 -3.24
CA PRO A 165 21.49 -13.40 -3.80
C PRO A 165 21.29 -12.31 -4.85
N ILE A 166 20.26 -12.44 -5.68
CA ILE A 166 19.90 -11.45 -6.72
C ILE A 166 19.47 -10.16 -6.05
N PHE A 167 18.54 -10.24 -5.08
CA PHE A 167 18.05 -9.09 -4.33
C PHE A 167 19.17 -8.33 -3.61
N LEU A 168 20.06 -9.05 -2.89
CA LEU A 168 21.17 -8.41 -2.18
C LEU A 168 22.16 -7.73 -3.13
N ARG A 169 22.41 -8.32 -4.30
CA ARG A 169 23.25 -7.71 -5.33
C ARG A 169 22.64 -6.43 -5.88
N LEU A 170 21.32 -6.42 -6.16
CA LEU A 170 20.61 -5.21 -6.60
C LEU A 170 20.71 -4.08 -5.57
N ILE A 171 20.62 -4.41 -4.28
CA ILE A 171 20.81 -3.44 -3.20
C ILE A 171 22.25 -2.90 -3.20
N GLN A 172 23.26 -3.76 -3.30
CA GLN A 172 24.66 -3.34 -3.34
C GLN A 172 24.98 -2.45 -4.55
N ASP A 173 24.43 -2.76 -5.72
CA ASP A 173 24.65 -2.00 -6.95
C ASP A 173 24.05 -0.57 -6.88
N LEU A 174 22.88 -0.40 -6.23
CA LEU A 174 22.26 0.93 -6.06
C LEU A 174 22.75 1.71 -4.83
N PHE A 175 23.33 1.02 -3.85
CA PHE A 175 23.90 1.61 -2.65
C PHE A 175 25.38 1.23 -2.47
N PRO A 176 26.26 1.66 -3.39
CA PRO A 176 27.66 1.29 -3.35
C PRO A 176 28.34 1.82 -2.09
N GLY A 177 29.16 0.99 -1.44
CA GLY A 177 29.86 1.33 -0.21
C GLY A 177 28.99 1.37 1.06
N VAL A 178 27.68 1.09 0.93
CA VAL A 178 26.76 1.06 2.07
C VAL A 178 26.54 -0.39 2.51
N SER A 179 27.11 -0.75 3.65
CA SER A 179 26.88 -2.05 4.29
C SER A 179 26.17 -1.84 5.63
N PRO A 180 24.82 -1.78 5.64
CA PRO A 180 24.11 -1.55 6.87
C PRO A 180 24.23 -2.78 7.77
N GLN A 181 24.60 -2.59 9.03
CA GLN A 181 24.60 -3.70 9.98
C GLN A 181 23.17 -4.18 10.22
N PRO A 182 22.92 -5.51 10.28
CA PRO A 182 21.63 -6.03 10.71
C PRO A 182 21.33 -5.57 12.13
N PHE A 183 20.09 -5.20 12.42
CA PHE A 183 19.67 -5.05 13.80
C PHE A 183 19.64 -6.42 14.47
N ARG A 184 20.38 -6.58 15.58
CA ARG A 184 20.36 -7.78 16.41
C ARG A 184 19.98 -7.41 17.83
N ASP A 185 19.00 -8.13 18.37
CA ASP A 185 18.64 -8.07 19.77
C ASP A 185 19.18 -9.32 20.47
N HIS A 186 20.40 -9.20 21.01
CA HIS A 186 21.09 -10.32 21.65
C HIS A 186 20.35 -10.86 22.88
N LEU A 187 19.58 -10.01 23.58
CA LEU A 187 18.78 -10.46 24.71
C LEU A 187 17.62 -11.32 24.20
N PHE A 188 16.93 -10.87 23.15
CA PHE A 188 15.86 -11.63 22.53
C PHE A 188 16.34 -12.94 21.92
N GLU A 189 17.48 -12.93 21.19
CA GLU A 189 18.13 -14.13 20.65
C GLU A 189 18.43 -15.17 21.74
N ARG A 190 18.95 -14.71 22.88
CA ARG A 190 19.25 -15.57 24.03
C ARG A 190 17.98 -16.16 24.65
N ILE A 191 16.95 -15.34 24.87
CA ILE A 191 15.67 -15.80 25.43
C ILE A 191 15.02 -16.84 24.51
N CYS A 192 15.00 -16.60 23.19
CA CYS A 192 14.48 -17.54 22.21
C CYS A 192 15.24 -18.88 22.25
N SER A 193 16.57 -18.83 22.32
CA SER A 193 17.42 -20.02 22.43
C SER A 193 17.14 -20.82 23.70
N ASP A 194 17.00 -20.14 24.84
CA ASP A 194 16.72 -20.79 26.13
C ASP A 194 15.32 -21.43 26.16
N VAL A 195 14.31 -20.77 25.59
CA VAL A 195 12.96 -21.32 25.47
C VAL A 195 12.92 -22.52 24.52
N ALA A 196 13.63 -22.47 23.39
CA ALA A 196 13.74 -23.58 22.45
C ALA A 196 14.32 -24.83 23.13
N ARG A 197 15.45 -24.67 23.85
CA ARG A 197 16.08 -25.75 24.63
C ARG A 197 15.14 -26.31 25.70
N ARG A 198 14.44 -25.44 26.45
CA ARG A 198 13.46 -25.87 27.47
C ARG A 198 12.30 -26.69 26.88
N ARG A 199 11.96 -26.47 25.60
CA ARG A 199 10.93 -27.24 24.87
C ARG A 199 11.49 -28.46 24.14
N GLY A 200 12.77 -28.78 24.30
CA GLY A 200 13.41 -29.90 23.59
C GLY A 200 13.61 -29.64 22.09
N LEU A 201 13.57 -28.38 21.65
CA LEU A 201 13.87 -27.99 20.27
C LEU A 201 15.35 -27.61 20.14
N GLN A 202 15.92 -27.87 18.96
CA GLN A 202 17.27 -27.40 18.62
C GLN A 202 17.19 -25.93 18.17
N PRO A 203 17.85 -24.99 18.87
CA PRO A 203 17.98 -23.63 18.37
C PRO A 203 18.97 -23.62 17.20
N ASP A 204 18.56 -23.02 16.08
CA ASP A 204 19.48 -22.72 14.97
C ASP A 204 20.47 -21.63 15.43
N ALA A 205 21.74 -21.79 15.01
CA ALA A 205 22.88 -20.97 15.44
C ALA A 205 22.90 -19.56 14.83
#